data_AF-A0A0Q1FFH1-F1
#
_entry.id   AF-A0A0Q1FFH1-F1
#
_cell.length_a   1.000
_cell.length_b   1.000
_cell.length_c   1.000
_cell.angle_alpha   90.00
_cell.angle_beta   90.00
_cell.angle_gamma   90.00
#
_symmetry.space_group_name_H-M   'P 1'
#
loop_
_entity.id
_entity.type
_entity.pdbx_description
1 polymer ?
#
loop_
_entity_poly.entity_id
_entity_poly.type
_entity_poly.pdbx_seq_one_letter_code
_entity_poly.pdbx_strand_id
1 'polypeptide(L)'
;MSNKYRTSLTFWTMGEKYWNLSKGVCEHIIRGRNKYILISDQEIDFNECLRKTKWNDVNMVIPLLFNFYHGVELMLKGFILFSEGNGMKLDHHISELYQKFKKHYPNQKELVTLFGRYVDKSQMPQLLCGFLDQNKLSVNRFYESLRYPFNNNLSQEYQHFVLKYQCPEGLQFYRSLKADVNKMIKLIVALGHSLEK
;
A
#
# COMPACT_ATOMS: atom_id res chain seq x y z
N MET A 1 20.89 -13.97 17.91
CA MET A 1 20.27 -13.00 16.97
C MET A 1 21.09 -11.71 16.95
N SER A 2 21.61 -11.30 15.79
CA SER A 2 22.45 -10.09 15.68
C SER A 2 21.65 -8.80 15.93
N ASN A 3 22.30 -7.72 16.40
CA ASN A 3 21.63 -6.44 16.66
C ASN A 3 20.95 -5.88 15.39
N LYS A 4 21.58 -6.04 14.22
CA LYS A 4 21.00 -5.67 12.92
C LYS A 4 19.71 -6.44 12.63
N TYR A 5 19.70 -7.75 12.86
CA TYR A 5 18.52 -8.59 12.61
C TYR A 5 17.36 -8.17 13.52
N ARG A 6 17.62 -7.94 14.81
CA ARG A 6 16.60 -7.51 15.77
C ARG A 6 15.96 -6.17 15.35
N THR A 7 16.78 -5.20 14.92
CA THR A 7 16.27 -3.93 14.39
C THR A 7 15.41 -4.17 13.15
N SER A 8 15.92 -4.91 12.16
CA SER A 8 15.19 -5.23 10.93
C SER A 8 13.86 -5.95 11.19
N LEU A 9 13.85 -6.91 12.12
CA LEU A 9 12.66 -7.65 12.52
C LEU A 9 11.57 -6.74 13.09
N THR A 10 11.95 -5.69 13.82
CA THR A 10 11.00 -4.69 14.35
C THR A 10 10.28 -3.96 13.21
N PHE A 11 11.03 -3.56 12.18
CA PHE A 11 10.46 -2.93 10.98
C PHE A 11 9.57 -3.90 10.19
N TRP A 12 10.03 -5.13 9.95
CA TRP A 12 9.24 -6.13 9.24
C TRP A 12 7.93 -6.46 9.95
N THR A 13 7.98 -6.70 11.26
CA THR A 13 6.81 -7.00 12.07
C THR A 13 5.81 -5.85 12.09
N MET A 14 6.30 -4.60 12.14
CA MET A 14 5.42 -3.43 12.08
C MET A 14 4.81 -3.27 10.67
N GLY A 15 5.61 -3.44 9.62
CA GLY A 15 5.12 -3.41 8.24
C GLY A 15 4.03 -4.45 7.98
N GLU A 16 4.19 -5.66 8.54
CA GLU A 16 3.20 -6.72 8.42
C GLU A 16 1.86 -6.35 9.06
N LYS A 17 1.87 -5.69 10.23
CA LYS A 17 0.65 -5.22 10.90
C LYS A 17 -0.14 -4.26 10.00
N TYR A 18 0.54 -3.30 9.37
CA TYR A 18 -0.11 -2.37 8.43
C TYR A 18 -0.67 -3.08 7.20
N TRP A 19 0.07 -4.03 6.64
CA TRP A 19 -0.43 -4.84 5.54
C TRP A 19 -1.61 -5.74 5.91
N ASN A 20 -1.64 -6.30 7.11
CA ASN A 20 -2.78 -7.05 7.61
C ASN A 20 -4.02 -6.15 7.78
N LEU A 21 -3.85 -4.89 8.22
CA LEU A 21 -4.93 -3.91 8.24
C LEU A 21 -5.45 -3.61 6.82
N SER A 22 -4.57 -3.27 5.87
CA SER A 22 -4.96 -3.01 4.48
C SER A 22 -5.67 -4.20 3.85
N LYS A 23 -5.19 -5.42 4.12
CA LYS A 23 -5.84 -6.67 3.68
C LYS A 23 -7.25 -6.82 4.25
N GLY A 24 -7.45 -6.57 5.53
CA GLY A 24 -8.77 -6.61 6.16
C GLY A 24 -9.74 -5.61 5.53
N VAL A 25 -9.27 -4.41 5.22
CA VAL A 25 -10.09 -3.41 4.50
C VAL A 25 -10.44 -3.90 3.09
N CYS A 26 -9.49 -4.45 2.33
CA CYS A 26 -9.76 -5.05 1.02
C CYS A 26 -10.85 -6.14 1.13
N GLU A 27 -10.78 -7.01 2.15
CA GLU A 27 -11.78 -8.07 2.37
C GLU A 27 -13.19 -7.52 2.59
N HIS A 28 -13.32 -6.45 3.38
CA HIS A 28 -14.60 -5.80 3.62
C HIS A 28 -15.15 -5.12 2.35
N ILE A 29 -14.32 -4.42 1.58
CA ILE A 29 -14.72 -3.82 0.29
C ILE A 29 -15.19 -4.91 -0.67
N ILE A 30 -14.43 -6.01 -0.80
CA ILE A 30 -14.77 -7.13 -1.68
C ILE A 30 -16.10 -7.77 -1.26
N ARG A 31 -16.29 -8.04 0.04
CA ARG A 31 -17.53 -8.62 0.57
C ARG A 31 -18.73 -7.70 0.36
N GLY A 32 -18.54 -6.40 0.54
CA GLY A 32 -19.55 -5.36 0.29
C GLY A 32 -19.81 -5.09 -1.19
N ARG A 33 -19.05 -5.72 -2.10
CA ARG A 33 -19.10 -5.50 -3.56
C ARG A 33 -18.83 -4.04 -3.95
N ASN A 34 -18.03 -3.33 -3.15
CA ASN A 34 -17.66 -1.94 -3.34
C ASN A 34 -18.86 -0.99 -3.62
N LYS A 35 -19.95 -1.17 -2.86
CA LYS A 35 -21.18 -0.37 -3.04
C LYS A 35 -21.07 0.98 -2.35
N TYR A 36 -21.12 2.06 -3.14
CA TYR A 36 -21.23 3.42 -2.63
C TYR A 36 -22.69 3.91 -2.57
N ILE A 37 -23.52 3.49 -3.52
CA ILE A 37 -24.94 3.88 -3.61
C ILE A 37 -25.82 2.67 -3.30
N LEU A 38 -26.90 2.91 -2.58
CA LEU A 38 -27.94 1.92 -2.28
C LEU A 38 -29.25 2.37 -2.92
N ILE A 39 -29.81 1.52 -3.79
CA ILE A 39 -31.12 1.72 -4.41
C ILE A 39 -32.08 0.68 -3.81
N SER A 40 -33.28 1.09 -3.41
CA SER A 40 -34.29 0.25 -2.77
C SER A 40 -35.69 0.75 -3.12
N ASP A 41 -36.63 -0.19 -3.22
CA ASP A 41 -38.06 0.08 -3.40
C ASP A 41 -38.77 0.39 -2.06
N GLN A 42 -38.05 0.23 -0.95
CA GLN A 42 -38.49 0.57 0.40
C GLN A 42 -37.67 1.72 0.97
N GLU A 43 -38.28 2.52 1.86
CA GLU A 43 -37.57 3.55 2.61
C GLU A 43 -36.41 2.92 3.40
N ILE A 44 -35.22 3.50 3.23
CA ILE A 44 -34.00 3.05 3.92
C ILE A 44 -33.64 4.11 4.94
N ASP A 45 -33.52 3.72 6.21
CA ASP A 45 -33.00 4.63 7.22
C ASP A 45 -31.50 4.91 7.02
N PHE A 46 -31.05 6.07 7.50
CA PHE A 46 -29.67 6.52 7.32
C PHE A 46 -28.62 5.55 7.90
N ASN A 47 -28.91 4.90 9.03
CA ASN A 47 -27.99 3.96 9.68
C ASN A 47 -27.85 2.68 8.86
N GLU A 48 -28.94 2.20 8.26
CA GLU A 48 -28.90 1.07 7.35
C GLU A 48 -28.06 1.39 6.11
N CYS A 49 -28.26 2.57 5.52
CA CYS A 49 -27.46 3.05 4.39
C CYS A 49 -25.96 3.07 4.75
N LEU A 50 -25.58 3.75 5.84
CA LEU A 50 -24.21 3.82 6.33
C LEU A 50 -23.61 2.43 6.58
N ARG A 51 -24.36 1.52 7.21
CA ARG A 51 -23.89 0.17 7.50
C ARG A 51 -23.58 -0.61 6.22
N LYS A 52 -24.39 -0.43 5.17
CA LYS A 52 -24.25 -1.11 3.88
C LYS A 52 -23.18 -0.48 2.99
N THR A 53 -22.92 0.82 3.12
CA THR A 53 -21.99 1.54 2.23
C THR A 53 -20.66 1.89 2.87
N LYS A 54 -20.47 1.85 4.20
CA LYS A 54 -19.20 2.29 4.83
C LYS A 54 -17.93 1.64 4.29
N TRP A 55 -18.00 0.38 3.84
CA TRP A 55 -16.86 -0.35 3.28
C TRP A 55 -16.85 -0.27 1.75
N ASN A 56 -16.51 0.90 1.21
CA ASN A 56 -16.35 1.15 -0.21
C ASN A 56 -15.09 1.99 -0.49
N ASP A 57 -14.73 2.15 -1.75
CA ASP A 57 -13.57 2.91 -2.18
C ASP A 57 -13.64 4.40 -1.82
N VAL A 58 -14.81 5.04 -1.93
CA VAL A 58 -15.04 6.45 -1.57
C VAL A 58 -14.59 6.73 -0.14
N ASN A 59 -14.91 5.82 0.78
CA ASN A 59 -14.63 5.95 2.20
C ASN A 59 -13.26 5.39 2.59
N MET A 60 -12.81 4.31 1.94
CA MET A 60 -11.72 3.48 2.47
C MET A 60 -10.45 3.49 1.62
N VAL A 61 -10.48 3.89 0.34
CA VAL A 61 -9.33 3.71 -0.55
C VAL A 61 -8.10 4.51 -0.09
N ILE A 62 -8.30 5.74 0.36
CA ILE A 62 -7.21 6.61 0.82
C ILE A 62 -6.53 6.03 2.07
N PRO A 63 -7.24 5.77 3.20
CA PRO A 63 -6.61 5.20 4.38
C PRO A 63 -6.07 3.78 4.13
N LEU A 64 -6.71 2.99 3.26
CA LEU A 64 -6.19 1.67 2.86
C LEU A 64 -4.83 1.79 2.19
N LEU A 65 -4.70 2.67 1.19
CA LEU A 65 -3.46 2.86 0.43
C LEU A 65 -2.39 3.49 1.32
N PHE A 66 -2.74 4.47 2.15
CA PHE A 66 -1.81 5.06 3.11
C PHE A 66 -1.15 3.99 3.99
N ASN A 67 -1.96 3.13 4.63
CA ASN A 67 -1.45 2.05 5.46
C ASN A 67 -0.65 1.02 4.66
N PHE A 68 -1.09 0.70 3.43
CA PHE A 68 -0.39 -0.25 2.58
C PHE A 68 1.02 0.26 2.23
N TYR A 69 1.13 1.51 1.78
CA TYR A 69 2.39 2.14 1.41
C TYR A 69 3.32 2.33 2.60
N HIS A 70 2.77 2.66 3.77
CA HIS A 70 3.56 2.69 4.99
C HIS A 70 4.14 1.31 5.34
N GLY A 71 3.36 0.23 5.15
CA GLY A 71 3.84 -1.14 5.24
C GLY A 71 4.98 -1.43 4.25
N VAL A 72 4.86 -1.02 2.99
CA VAL A 72 5.93 -1.16 1.97
C VAL A 72 7.21 -0.44 2.41
N GLU A 73 7.10 0.82 2.86
CA GLU A 73 8.24 1.61 3.35
C GLU A 73 8.97 0.89 4.50
N LEU A 74 8.23 0.41 5.50
CA LEU A 74 8.80 -0.29 6.65
C LEU A 74 9.47 -1.60 6.25
N MET A 75 8.85 -2.37 5.36
CA MET A 75 9.42 -3.62 4.86
C MET A 75 10.76 -3.39 4.16
N LEU A 76 10.82 -2.42 3.23
CA LEU A 76 12.05 -2.08 2.51
C LEU A 76 13.13 -1.57 3.47
N LYS A 77 12.78 -0.71 4.43
CA LYS A 77 13.70 -0.21 5.46
C LYS A 77 14.30 -1.36 6.28
N GLY A 78 13.49 -2.33 6.71
CA GLY A 78 13.99 -3.49 7.46
C GLY A 78 15.07 -4.26 6.69
N PHE A 79 14.87 -4.47 5.39
CA PHE A 79 15.86 -5.15 4.54
C PHE A 79 17.14 -4.35 4.30
N ILE A 80 17.01 -3.03 4.11
CA ILE A 80 18.16 -2.15 3.93
C ILE A 80 18.99 -2.07 5.22
N LEU A 81 18.34 -1.93 6.37
CA LEU A 81 19.03 -1.96 7.68
C LEU A 81 19.77 -3.27 7.92
N PHE A 82 19.23 -4.39 7.44
CA PHE A 82 19.91 -5.68 7.56
C PHE A 82 21.19 -5.73 6.71
N SER A 83 21.13 -5.19 5.48
CA SER A 83 22.23 -5.20 4.51
C SER A 83 23.32 -4.16 4.80
N GLU A 84 22.91 -2.94 5.17
CA GLU A 84 23.81 -1.78 5.29
C GLU A 84 24.13 -1.41 6.75
N GLY A 85 23.38 -1.93 7.72
CA GLY A 85 23.55 -1.67 9.15
C GLY A 85 22.78 -0.45 9.68
N ASN A 86 22.79 -0.30 11.02
CA ASN A 86 21.93 0.64 11.76
C ASN A 86 22.41 2.11 11.71
N GLY A 87 23.56 2.40 11.10
CA GLY A 87 24.12 3.76 11.04
C GLY A 87 23.59 4.61 9.88
N MET A 88 22.75 4.05 9.00
CA MET A 88 22.28 4.76 7.82
C MET A 88 21.09 5.67 8.12
N LYS A 89 21.12 6.89 7.58
CA LYS A 89 19.94 7.77 7.53
C LYS A 89 18.93 7.16 6.55
N LEU A 90 17.80 6.69 7.08
CA LEU A 90 16.74 6.11 6.26
C LEU A 90 16.01 7.22 5.51
N ASP A 91 16.05 7.16 4.18
CA ASP A 91 15.17 7.99 3.35
C ASP A 91 13.71 7.52 3.48
N HIS A 92 12.76 8.43 3.30
CA HIS A 92 11.34 8.15 3.16
C HIS A 92 10.91 8.02 1.69
N HIS A 93 11.78 8.33 0.73
CA HIS A 93 11.51 8.13 -0.69
C HIS A 93 11.45 6.64 -1.05
N ILE A 94 10.24 6.15 -1.25
CA ILE A 94 9.97 4.73 -1.48
C ILE A 94 10.65 4.20 -2.75
N SER A 95 10.82 5.03 -3.78
CA SER A 95 11.53 4.63 -5.00
C SER A 95 13.00 4.32 -4.72
N GLU A 96 13.65 5.10 -3.86
CA GLU A 96 15.05 4.91 -3.50
C GLU A 96 15.24 3.67 -2.65
N LEU A 97 14.34 3.46 -1.68
CA LEU A 97 14.31 2.25 -0.87
C LEU A 97 14.16 1.00 -1.76
N TYR A 98 13.30 1.06 -2.76
CA TYR A 98 13.13 -0.03 -3.73
C TYR A 98 14.40 -0.29 -4.55
N GLN A 99 15.08 0.75 -5.06
CA GLN A 99 16.33 0.56 -5.80
C GLN A 99 17.43 -0.05 -4.93
N LYS A 100 17.56 0.37 -3.67
CA LYS A 100 18.49 -0.23 -2.71
C LYS A 100 18.14 -1.70 -2.44
N PHE A 101 16.86 -2.02 -2.22
CA PHE A 101 16.42 -3.40 -2.06
C PHE A 101 16.78 -4.26 -3.27
N LYS A 102 16.49 -3.79 -4.49
CA LYS A 102 16.82 -4.50 -5.73
C LYS A 102 18.33 -4.74 -5.88
N LYS A 103 19.16 -3.78 -5.46
CA LYS A 103 20.63 -3.89 -5.47
C LYS A 103 21.14 -4.95 -4.49
N HIS A 104 20.60 -5.00 -3.27
CA HIS A 104 21.04 -5.93 -2.22
C HIS A 104 20.47 -7.33 -2.38
N TYR A 105 19.28 -7.46 -2.97
CA TYR A 105 18.54 -8.72 -3.09
C TYR A 105 18.18 -9.05 -4.55
N PRO A 106 19.14 -9.06 -5.50
CA PRO A 106 18.87 -9.23 -6.93
C PRO A 106 18.28 -10.61 -7.27
N ASN A 107 18.54 -11.62 -6.44
CA ASN A 107 18.03 -12.98 -6.60
C ASN A 107 16.56 -13.13 -6.18
N GLN A 108 16.00 -12.13 -5.48
CA GLN A 108 14.62 -12.14 -5.01
C GLN A 108 13.67 -11.59 -6.08
N LYS A 109 13.79 -12.10 -7.32
CA LYS A 109 13.14 -11.56 -8.53
C LYS A 109 11.63 -11.35 -8.33
N GLU A 110 10.96 -12.32 -7.74
CA GLU A 110 9.51 -12.26 -7.53
C GLU A 110 9.10 -11.17 -6.54
N LEU A 111 9.84 -11.03 -5.43
CA LEU A 111 9.60 -10.00 -4.44
C LEU A 111 9.94 -8.60 -4.99
N VAL A 112 11.01 -8.49 -5.81
CA VAL A 112 11.34 -7.27 -6.56
C VAL A 112 10.20 -6.88 -7.48
N THR A 113 9.67 -7.82 -8.28
CA THR A 113 8.52 -7.54 -9.16
C THR A 113 7.28 -7.10 -8.36
N LEU A 114 6.99 -7.77 -7.25
CA LEU A 114 5.85 -7.42 -6.41
C LEU A 114 5.99 -6.01 -5.83
N PHE A 115 7.15 -5.63 -5.28
CA PHE A 115 7.37 -4.24 -4.85
C PHE A 115 7.28 -3.28 -6.03
N GLY A 116 7.88 -3.63 -7.17
CA GLY A 116 7.86 -2.88 -8.43
C GLY A 116 6.44 -2.43 -8.83
N ARG A 117 5.45 -3.32 -8.75
CA ARG A 117 4.03 -2.98 -9.02
C ARG A 117 3.48 -1.81 -8.21
N TYR A 118 4.10 -1.46 -7.09
CA TYR A 118 3.61 -0.38 -6.23
C TYR A 118 4.59 0.78 -6.09
N VAL A 119 5.80 0.68 -6.66
CA VAL A 119 6.84 1.73 -6.52
C VAL A 119 7.49 2.13 -7.85
N ASP A 120 7.19 1.41 -8.92
CA ASP A 120 7.64 1.70 -10.28
C ASP A 120 6.42 1.96 -11.16
N LYS A 121 6.28 3.21 -11.62
CA LYS A 121 5.14 3.66 -12.42
C LYS A 121 4.89 2.78 -13.64
N SER A 122 5.94 2.24 -14.25
CA SER A 122 5.82 1.37 -15.44
C SER A 122 5.15 0.01 -15.16
N GLN A 123 5.08 -0.38 -13.89
CA GLN A 123 4.50 -1.66 -13.42
C GLN A 123 3.23 -1.45 -12.60
N MET A 124 2.84 -0.20 -12.35
CA MET A 124 1.71 0.13 -11.48
C MET A 124 0.37 -0.28 -12.09
N PRO A 125 -0.58 -0.76 -11.25
CA PRO A 125 -1.96 -0.87 -11.67
C PRO A 125 -2.49 0.45 -12.23
N GLN A 126 -3.32 0.35 -13.28
CA GLN A 126 -3.88 1.52 -13.97
C GLN A 126 -4.54 2.52 -13.02
N LEU A 127 -5.20 2.02 -11.96
CA LEU A 127 -5.82 2.86 -10.93
C LEU A 127 -4.82 3.82 -10.25
N LEU A 128 -3.65 3.30 -9.88
CA LEU A 128 -2.61 4.09 -9.21
C LEU A 128 -1.89 4.99 -10.23
N CYS A 129 -1.59 4.47 -11.42
CA CYS A 129 -0.98 5.25 -12.49
C CYS A 129 -1.86 6.46 -12.86
N GLY A 130 -3.16 6.25 -13.05
CA GLY A 130 -4.12 7.31 -13.37
C GLY A 130 -4.19 8.38 -12.29
N PHE A 131 -4.10 8.01 -11.01
CA PHE A 131 -4.04 9.00 -9.92
C PHE A 131 -2.77 9.86 -10.00
N LEU A 132 -1.61 9.24 -10.26
CA LEU A 132 -0.35 9.98 -10.42
C LEU A 132 -0.42 10.92 -11.62
N ASP A 133 -0.95 10.47 -12.74
CA ASP A 133 -1.07 11.25 -13.97
C ASP A 133 -2.00 12.46 -13.77
N GLN A 134 -3.18 12.23 -13.18
CA GLN A 134 -4.14 13.29 -12.90
C GLN A 134 -3.56 14.38 -12.00
N ASN A 135 -2.78 13.99 -10.99
CA ASN A 135 -2.22 14.92 -10.02
C ASN A 135 -0.81 15.41 -10.37
N LYS A 136 -0.26 14.98 -11.51
CA LYS A 136 1.12 15.26 -11.96
C LYS A 136 2.17 14.89 -10.89
N LEU A 137 1.98 13.76 -10.23
CA LEU A 137 2.82 13.30 -9.13
C LEU A 137 3.88 12.30 -9.57
N SER A 138 5.02 12.34 -8.89
CA SER A 138 5.96 11.23 -8.88
C SER A 138 5.54 10.19 -7.84
N VAL A 139 6.08 8.97 -7.95
CA VAL A 139 5.85 7.90 -6.97
C VAL A 139 6.24 8.33 -5.55
N ASN A 140 7.30 9.12 -5.39
CA ASN A 140 7.73 9.58 -4.06
C ASN A 140 6.74 10.56 -3.41
N ARG A 141 6.04 11.34 -4.23
CA ARG A 141 4.96 12.24 -3.76
C ARG A 141 3.63 11.50 -3.58
N PHE A 142 3.51 10.28 -4.10
CA PHE A 142 2.27 9.52 -3.98
C PHE A 142 1.89 9.27 -2.53
N TYR A 143 2.81 8.73 -1.74
CA TYR A 143 2.55 8.42 -0.34
C TYR A 143 2.24 9.68 0.49
N GLU A 144 2.87 10.81 0.18
CA GLU A 144 2.55 12.11 0.79
C GLU A 144 1.14 12.60 0.42
N SER A 145 0.73 12.44 -0.84
CA SER A 145 -0.60 12.84 -1.32
C SER A 145 -1.76 12.02 -0.74
N LEU A 146 -1.47 10.90 -0.08
CA LEU A 146 -2.46 10.11 0.65
C LEU A 146 -2.66 10.61 2.09
N ARG A 147 -1.75 11.42 2.63
CA ARG A 147 -1.81 11.96 4.00
C ARG A 147 -2.56 13.27 4.09
N TYR A 148 -2.41 14.13 3.10
CA TYR A 148 -2.92 15.49 3.09
C TYR A 148 -3.82 15.71 1.87
N PRO A 149 -4.82 16.60 1.96
CA PRO A 149 -5.64 16.97 0.80
C PRO A 149 -4.93 17.96 -0.13
N PHE A 150 -3.90 18.65 0.34
CA PHE A 150 -3.11 19.60 -0.45
C PHE A 150 -1.63 19.29 -0.36
N ASN A 151 -0.84 19.85 -1.28
CA ASN A 151 0.61 19.92 -1.16
C ASN A 151 1.05 20.85 0.00
N ASN A 152 2.34 20.81 0.33
CA ASN A 152 2.88 21.46 1.54
C ASN A 152 2.74 22.99 1.57
N ASN A 153 2.61 23.65 0.42
CA ASN A 153 2.37 25.09 0.31
C ASN A 153 0.90 25.44 0.04
N LEU A 154 -0.01 24.47 0.11
CA LEU A 154 -1.45 24.62 -0.10
C LEU A 154 -1.85 25.16 -1.48
N SER A 155 -0.96 25.08 -2.48
CA SER A 155 -1.20 25.62 -3.82
C SER A 155 -1.92 24.65 -4.76
N GLN A 156 -1.95 23.36 -4.42
CA GLN A 156 -2.58 22.32 -5.24
C GLN A 156 -3.33 21.33 -4.36
N GLU A 157 -4.62 21.17 -4.62
CA GLU A 157 -5.44 20.08 -4.06
C GLU A 157 -5.15 18.77 -4.79
N TYR A 158 -5.03 17.68 -4.05
CA TYR A 158 -4.95 16.34 -4.62
C TYR A 158 -6.35 15.83 -4.95
N GLN A 159 -6.58 15.55 -6.22
CA GLN A 159 -7.83 15.02 -6.73
C GLN A 159 -7.84 13.49 -6.60
N HIS A 160 -8.50 12.97 -5.57
CA HIS A 160 -8.62 11.52 -5.33
C HIS A 160 -9.78 10.85 -6.08
N PHE A 161 -10.49 11.57 -6.96
CA PHE A 161 -11.65 11.01 -7.67
C PHE A 161 -11.30 9.72 -8.43
N VAL A 162 -10.14 9.64 -9.09
CA VAL A 162 -9.71 8.41 -9.79
C VAL A 162 -9.52 7.22 -8.85
N LEU A 163 -9.15 7.43 -7.59
CA LEU A 163 -9.05 6.32 -6.62
C LEU A 163 -10.43 5.93 -6.07
N LYS A 164 -11.36 6.87 -6.05
CA LYS A 164 -12.72 6.71 -5.54
C LYS A 164 -13.67 6.34 -6.69
N TYR A 165 -14.91 5.98 -6.34
CA TYR A 165 -16.00 5.80 -7.31
C TYR A 165 -15.70 4.79 -8.42
N GLN A 166 -14.81 3.83 -8.16
CA GLN A 166 -14.53 2.73 -9.08
C GLN A 166 -15.61 1.65 -8.98
N CYS A 167 -16.47 1.69 -7.96
CA CYS A 167 -17.69 0.89 -7.90
C CYS A 167 -17.36 -0.62 -8.12
N PRO A 168 -18.25 -1.50 -8.60
CA PRO A 168 -17.88 -2.89 -8.87
C PRO A 168 -16.68 -3.08 -9.80
N GLU A 169 -16.39 -2.14 -10.70
CA GLU A 169 -15.26 -2.18 -11.64
C GLU A 169 -13.91 -2.17 -10.91
N GLY A 170 -13.84 -1.47 -9.77
CA GLY A 170 -12.66 -1.40 -8.90
C GLY A 170 -12.37 -2.69 -8.12
N LEU A 171 -13.30 -3.65 -8.07
CA LEU A 171 -13.14 -4.86 -7.25
C LEU A 171 -11.90 -5.67 -7.60
N GLN A 172 -11.49 -5.66 -8.87
CA GLN A 172 -10.31 -6.40 -9.29
C GLN A 172 -9.02 -5.84 -8.67
N PHE A 173 -8.93 -4.52 -8.49
CA PHE A 173 -7.79 -3.91 -7.82
C PHE A 173 -7.65 -4.42 -6.39
N TYR A 174 -8.73 -4.43 -5.61
CA TYR A 174 -8.72 -4.89 -4.22
C TYR A 174 -8.40 -6.38 -4.08
N ARG A 175 -8.89 -7.21 -5.01
CA ARG A 175 -8.55 -8.65 -5.06
C ARG A 175 -7.06 -8.85 -5.34
N SER A 176 -6.52 -8.16 -6.34
CA SER A 176 -5.10 -8.22 -6.70
C SER A 176 -4.21 -7.72 -5.56
N LEU A 177 -4.54 -6.58 -4.95
CA LEU A 177 -3.79 -6.03 -3.83
C LEU A 177 -3.76 -6.98 -2.63
N LYS A 178 -4.91 -7.56 -2.27
CA LYS A 178 -4.99 -8.59 -1.22
C LYS A 178 -4.11 -9.80 -1.55
N ALA A 179 -4.18 -10.29 -2.78
CA ALA A 179 -3.40 -11.45 -3.21
C ALA A 179 -1.90 -11.16 -3.19
N ASP A 180 -1.49 -9.99 -3.68
CA ASP A 180 -0.11 -9.54 -3.68
C ASP A 180 0.43 -9.37 -2.26
N VAL A 181 -0.32 -8.76 -1.34
CA VAL A 181 0.06 -8.67 0.08
C VAL A 181 0.29 -10.04 0.69
N ASN A 182 -0.63 -11.00 0.48
CA ASN A 182 -0.46 -12.36 1.00
C ASN A 182 0.79 -13.04 0.44
N LYS A 183 1.10 -12.78 -0.84
CA LYS A 183 2.29 -13.32 -1.50
C LYS A 183 3.58 -12.66 -1.00
N MET A 184 3.59 -11.33 -0.87
CA MET A 184 4.69 -10.56 -0.31
C MET A 184 5.05 -11.04 1.09
N ILE A 185 4.06 -11.20 2.00
CA ILE A 185 4.29 -11.67 3.37
C ILE A 185 5.00 -13.03 3.37
N LYS A 186 4.51 -14.00 2.57
CA LYS A 186 5.13 -15.33 2.47
C LYS A 186 6.59 -15.27 2.03
N LEU A 187 6.88 -14.48 0.98
CA LEU A 187 8.23 -14.32 0.45
C LEU A 187 9.16 -13.60 1.42
N ILE A 188 8.65 -12.59 2.13
CA ILE A 188 9.41 -11.82 3.12
C ILE A 188 9.76 -12.67 4.33
N VAL A 189 8.84 -13.49 4.84
CA VAL A 189 9.12 -14.42 5.94
C VAL A 189 10.19 -15.43 5.52
N ALA A 190 10.08 -16.01 4.32
CA ALA A 190 11.08 -16.93 3.81
C ALA A 190 12.48 -16.27 3.69
N LEU A 191 12.53 -15.06 3.14
CA LEU A 191 13.77 -14.29 3.05
C LEU A 191 14.32 -13.96 4.44
N GLY A 192 13.50 -13.45 5.34
CA GLY A 192 13.89 -13.12 6.72
C GLY A 192 14.50 -14.30 7.46
N HIS A 193 13.91 -15.49 7.35
CA HIS A 193 14.49 -16.72 7.94
C HIS A 193 15.83 -17.10 7.29
N SER A 194 15.99 -16.90 5.99
CA SER A 194 17.26 -17.19 5.31
C SER A 194 18.40 -16.26 5.74
N LEU A 195 18.06 -15.03 6.16
CA LEU A 195 19.01 -14.01 6.64
C LEU A 195 19.40 -14.18 8.11
N GLU A 196 18.63 -14.95 8.89
CA GLU A 196 18.95 -15.23 10.29
C GLU A 196 20.07 -16.28 10.45
N LYS A 197 20.12 -17.22 9.50
CA LYS A 197 21.10 -18.31 9.45
C LYS A 197 22.51 -17.78 9.18
#